data_AF-A0AAV3YU49-F1
#
_entry.id   AF-A0AAV3YU49-F1
#
_cell.length_a   1.000
_cell.length_b   1.000
_cell.length_c   1.000
_cell.angle_alpha   90.00
_cell.angle_beta   90.00
_cell.angle_gamma   90.00
#
_symmetry.space_group_name_H-M   'P 1'
#
loop_
_entity.id
_entity.type
_entity.pdbx_description
1 polymer ?
#
loop_
_entity_poly.entity_id
_entity_poly.type
_entity_poly.pdbx_seq_one_letter_code
_entity_poly.pdbx_strand_id
1 'polypeptide(L)'
;MDTGRSTSSRKGDQRIINLAKEVSNSRDRKLSALLLSLKSILDEFPLGSEDGARIRQEIWQYNLLKVLVLVLRQDFSIIAGEWSTAAQLATILR
;
A
#
# COMPACT_ATOMS: atom_id res chain seq x y z
N MET A 1 -12.40 -1.99 -38.39
CA MET A 1 -11.88 -0.98 -37.46
C MET A 1 -12.90 -0.86 -36.34
N ASP A 2 -12.79 -1.71 -35.32
CA ASP A 2 -13.65 -1.66 -34.14
C ASP A 2 -12.87 -1.01 -33.01
N THR A 3 -13.11 0.29 -32.80
CA THR A 3 -12.64 0.99 -31.62
C THR A 3 -13.52 0.61 -30.44
N GLY A 4 -13.27 -0.57 -29.88
CA GLY A 4 -13.75 -0.95 -28.56
C GLY A 4 -13.00 -0.17 -27.48
N ARG A 5 -13.24 1.14 -27.39
CA ARG A 5 -12.82 1.93 -26.23
C ARG A 5 -13.70 1.50 -25.06
N SER A 6 -13.21 0.49 -24.33
CA SER A 6 -13.80 0.04 -23.07
C SER A 6 -13.80 1.22 -22.11
N THR A 7 -14.97 1.81 -21.91
CA THR A 7 -15.25 2.78 -20.86
C THR A 7 -15.25 2.04 -19.53
N SER A 8 -14.08 1.71 -19.00
CA SER A 8 -13.97 1.25 -17.62
C SER A 8 -14.19 2.48 -16.73
N SER A 9 -15.38 2.56 -16.14
CA SER A 9 -15.64 3.40 -14.96
C SER A 9 -14.43 3.26 -14.02
N ARG A 10 -13.73 4.35 -13.74
CA ARG A 10 -12.49 4.41 -12.95
C ARG A 10 -12.77 3.93 -11.51
N LYS A 11 -12.92 2.63 -11.30
CA LYS A 11 -12.74 2.01 -10.00
C LYS A 11 -11.24 2.01 -9.74
N GLY A 12 -10.82 2.54 -8.60
CA GLY A 12 -9.42 2.52 -8.17
C GLY A 12 -8.85 1.10 -8.13
N ASP A 13 -7.54 0.98 -8.00
CA ASP A 13 -6.87 -0.32 -7.97
C ASP A 13 -7.47 -1.21 -6.88
N GLN A 14 -8.04 -2.33 -7.29
CA GLN A 14 -8.78 -3.21 -6.40
C GLN A 14 -7.89 -3.77 -5.28
N ARG A 15 -6.57 -3.89 -5.50
CA ARG A 15 -5.62 -4.34 -4.49
C ARG A 15 -5.45 -3.28 -3.41
N ILE A 16 -5.37 -2.00 -3.77
CA ILE A 16 -5.33 -0.89 -2.82
C ILE A 16 -6.63 -0.81 -2.02
N ILE A 17 -7.78 -0.95 -2.69
CA ILE A 17 -9.09 -0.94 -2.04
C ILE A 17 -9.22 -2.10 -1.03
N ASN A 18 -8.84 -3.30 -1.42
CA ASN A 18 -8.90 -4.48 -0.55
C ASN A 18 -7.94 -4.34 0.62
N LEU A 19 -6.71 -3.86 0.37
CA LEU A 19 -5.72 -3.60 1.41
C LEU A 19 -6.24 -2.58 2.43
N ALA A 20 -6.85 -1.49 1.97
CA ALA A 20 -7.44 -0.49 2.87
C ALA A 20 -8.53 -1.07 3.77
N LYS A 21 -9.39 -1.95 3.24
CA LYS A 21 -10.42 -2.67 4.02
C LYS A 21 -9.80 -3.64 5.02
N GLU A 22 -8.76 -4.36 4.64
CA GLU A 22 -8.10 -5.31 5.55
C GLU A 22 -7.38 -4.58 6.67
N VAL A 23 -6.69 -3.48 6.35
CA VAL A 23 -6.04 -2.59 7.32
C VAL A 23 -7.07 -2.01 8.30
N SER A 24 -8.23 -1.55 7.83
CA SER A 24 -9.26 -0.98 8.72
C SER A 24 -9.87 -2.00 9.68
N ASN A 25 -9.83 -3.29 9.35
CA ASN A 25 -10.39 -4.37 10.17
C ASN A 25 -9.34 -5.13 10.99
N SER A 26 -8.06 -4.75 10.87
CA SER A 26 -6.94 -5.48 11.48
C SER A 26 -6.43 -4.83 12.76
N ARG A 27 -5.77 -5.64 13.59
CA ARG A 27 -5.05 -5.19 14.78
C ARG A 27 -3.56 -5.04 14.48
N ASP A 28 -2.90 -4.19 15.27
CA ASP A 28 -1.49 -3.76 15.13
C ASP A 28 -0.52 -4.83 14.61
N ARG A 29 -0.47 -6.01 15.22
CA ARG A 29 0.50 -7.07 14.85
C ARG A 29 0.35 -7.58 13.41
N LYS A 30 -0.84 -7.50 12.82
CA LYS A 30 -1.10 -7.91 11.43
C LYS A 30 -0.90 -6.76 10.45
N LEU A 31 -0.91 -5.52 10.92
CA LEU A 31 -0.79 -4.34 10.05
C LEU A 31 0.57 -4.30 9.34
N SER A 32 1.65 -4.68 10.01
CA SER A 32 2.99 -4.70 9.39
C SER A 32 3.05 -5.62 8.16
N ALA A 33 2.49 -6.83 8.26
CA ALA A 33 2.45 -7.78 7.15
C ALA A 33 1.54 -7.30 6.02
N LEU A 34 0.37 -6.74 6.35
CA LEU A 34 -0.54 -6.17 5.36
C LEU A 34 0.13 -5.02 4.61
N LEU A 35 0.79 -4.10 5.32
CA LEU A 35 1.46 -2.96 4.72
C LEU A 35 2.68 -3.34 3.87
N LEU A 36 3.33 -4.48 4.12
CA LEU A 36 4.38 -4.98 3.22
C LEU A 36 3.85 -5.28 1.81
N SER A 37 2.59 -5.69 1.68
CA SER A 37 1.98 -5.91 0.35
C SER A 37 1.91 -4.61 -0.48
N LEU A 38 1.88 -3.45 0.18
CA LEU A 38 1.93 -2.14 -0.47
C LEU A 38 3.25 -1.94 -1.21
N LYS A 39 4.36 -2.47 -0.67
CA LYS A 39 5.66 -2.42 -1.33
C LYS A 39 5.61 -3.17 -2.67
N SER A 40 5.07 -4.39 -2.68
CA SER A 40 4.96 -5.19 -3.90
C SER A 40 4.13 -4.48 -4.96
N ILE A 41 3.02 -3.84 -4.57
CA ILE A 41 2.21 -3.04 -5.51
C ILE A 41 3.04 -1.88 -6.06
N LEU A 42 3.74 -1.12 -5.20
CA LEU A 42 4.55 0.02 -5.63
C LEU A 42 5.75 -0.36 -6.51
N ASP A 43 6.31 -1.56 -6.33
CA ASP A 43 7.39 -2.08 -7.17
C ASP A 43 6.93 -2.35 -8.62
N GLU A 44 5.64 -2.63 -8.83
CA GLU A 44 5.04 -2.78 -10.18
C GLU A 44 4.80 -1.42 -10.87
N PHE A 45 4.75 -0.32 -10.10
CA PHE A 45 4.42 1.01 -10.61
C PHE A 45 5.56 2.03 -10.36
N PRO A 46 6.52 2.12 -11.30
CA PRO A 46 7.68 2.97 -11.14
C PRO A 46 7.29 4.45 -11.02
N LEU A 47 8.10 5.20 -10.27
CA LEU A 47 7.99 6.64 -10.15
C LEU A 47 8.08 7.32 -11.53
N GLY A 48 7.30 8.38 -11.72
CA GLY A 48 7.26 9.15 -12.97
C GLY A 48 6.30 8.60 -14.04
N SER A 49 5.72 7.41 -13.85
CA SER A 49 4.62 6.91 -14.69
C SER A 49 3.27 7.51 -14.24
N GLU A 50 2.34 7.69 -15.18
CA GLU A 50 0.97 8.14 -14.87
C GLU A 50 0.27 7.14 -13.94
N ASP A 51 0.46 5.85 -14.18
CA ASP A 51 -0.06 4.78 -13.31
C ASP A 51 0.55 4.82 -11.91
N GLY A 52 1.87 5.05 -11.79
CA GLY A 52 2.54 5.20 -10.50
C GLY A 52 2.08 6.43 -9.72
N ALA A 53 1.82 7.55 -10.40
CA ALA A 53 1.23 8.73 -9.76
C ALA A 53 -0.20 8.44 -9.25
N ARG A 54 -1.02 7.76 -10.06
CA ARG A 54 -2.38 7.37 -9.69
C ARG A 54 -2.40 6.43 -8.48
N ILE A 55 -1.59 5.37 -8.48
CA ILE A 55 -1.52 4.42 -7.37
C ILE A 55 -1.11 5.12 -6.06
N ARG A 56 -0.13 6.01 -6.11
CA ARG A 56 0.30 6.78 -4.92
C ARG A 56 -0.79 7.72 -4.43
N GLN A 57 -1.55 8.34 -5.33
CA GLN A 57 -2.70 9.15 -4.97
C GLN A 57 -3.78 8.32 -4.27
N GLU A 58 -4.07 7.11 -4.74
CA GLU A 58 -5.02 6.21 -4.08
C GLU A 58 -4.55 5.78 -2.69
N ILE A 59 -3.27 5.41 -2.54
CA ILE A 59 -2.65 5.10 -1.24
C ILE A 59 -2.82 6.25 -0.26
N TRP A 60 -2.63 7.50 -0.73
CA TRP A 60 -2.84 8.70 0.07
C TRP A 60 -4.32 8.89 0.45
N GLN A 61 -5.26 8.71 -0.49
CA GLN A 61 -6.71 8.83 -0.25
C GLN A 61 -7.21 7.82 0.79
N TYR A 62 -6.66 6.60 0.81
CA TYR A 62 -7.02 5.59 1.81
C TYR A 62 -6.25 5.71 3.13
N ASN A 63 -5.47 6.77 3.32
CA ASN A 63 -4.66 7.02 4.53
C ASN A 63 -3.65 5.90 4.86
N LEU A 64 -3.27 5.07 3.88
CA LEU A 64 -2.36 3.94 4.11
C LEU A 64 -0.97 4.41 4.55
N LEU A 65 -0.50 5.57 4.06
CA LEU A 65 0.75 6.19 4.53
C LEU A 65 0.69 6.59 6.01
N LYS A 66 -0.46 7.09 6.48
CA LYS A 66 -0.62 7.46 7.90
C LYS A 66 -0.56 6.21 8.78
N VAL A 67 -1.22 5.12 8.36
CA VAL A 67 -1.15 3.84 9.07
C VAL A 67 0.27 3.29 9.07
N LEU A 68 0.98 3.38 7.95
CA LEU A 68 2.39 2.99 7.84
C LEU A 68 3.28 3.72 8.85
N VAL A 69 3.14 5.04 8.98
CA VAL A 69 3.88 5.82 9.98
C VAL A 69 3.54 5.41 11.41
N LEU A 70 2.28 5.09 11.70
CA LEU A 70 1.89 4.60 13.03
C LEU A 70 2.48 3.22 13.34
N VAL A 71 2.51 2.32 12.36
CA VAL A 71 3.13 1.00 12.50
C VAL A 71 4.63 1.10 12.70
N LEU A 72 5.31 2.01 12.00
CA LEU A 72 6.75 2.26 12.17
C LEU A 72 7.13 2.76 13.58
N ARG A 73 6.18 3.25 14.37
CA ARG A 73 6.39 3.68 15.76
C ARG A 73 6.18 2.57 16.78
N GLN A 74 5.76 1.38 16.35
CA GLN A 74 5.57 0.24 17.24
C GLN A 74 6.90 -0.36 17.67
N ASP A 75 6.87 -1.13 18.75
CA ASP A 75 7.99 -1.95 19.16
C ASP A 75 8.11 -3.16 18.23
N PHE A 76 9.10 -3.14 17.34
CA PHE A 76 9.35 -4.24 16.41
C PHE A 76 9.99 -5.46 17.06
N SER A 77 10.50 -5.39 18.29
CA SER A 77 11.06 -6.57 18.98
C SER A 77 10.01 -7.67 19.21
N ILE A 78 8.73 -7.32 19.19
CA ILE A 78 7.60 -8.24 19.38
C ILE A 78 6.80 -8.50 18.10
N ILE A 79 7.27 -8.01 16.95
CA ILE A 79 6.62 -8.13 15.64
C ILE A 79 7.38 -9.17 14.81
N ALA A 80 6.66 -10.00 14.06
CA ALA A 80 7.29 -10.97 13.17
C ALA A 80 8.21 -10.29 12.13
N GLY A 81 9.42 -10.82 11.98
CA GLY A 81 10.47 -10.25 11.13
C GLY A 81 11.19 -9.03 11.74
N GLU A 82 10.82 -8.64 12.96
CA GLU A 82 11.53 -7.66 13.79
C GLU A 82 11.93 -6.38 13.02
N TRP A 83 13.17 -5.92 13.21
CA TRP A 83 13.73 -4.74 12.55
C TRP A 83 13.83 -4.88 11.02
N SER A 84 13.89 -6.11 10.47
CA SER A 84 13.87 -6.32 9.02
C SER A 84 12.53 -5.88 8.42
N THR A 85 11.42 -6.18 9.10
CA THR A 85 10.09 -5.70 8.71
C THR A 85 10.03 -4.17 8.75
N ALA A 86 10.54 -3.54 9.81
CA ALA A 86 10.59 -2.08 9.91
C ALA A 86 11.39 -1.44 8.77
N ALA A 87 12.56 -1.99 8.45
CA ALA A 87 13.41 -1.51 7.36
C ALA A 87 12.69 -1.61 6.00
N GLN A 88 12.04 -2.74 5.72
CA GLN A 88 11.27 -2.92 4.49
C GLN A 88 10.10 -1.94 4.41
N LEU A 89 9.35 -1.75 5.50
CA LEU A 89 8.26 -0.77 5.57
C LEU A 89 8.76 0.67 5.36
N ALA A 90 9.92 1.02 5.91
CA ALA A 90 10.52 2.34 5.71
C ALA A 90 10.86 2.61 4.24
N THR A 91 11.19 1.58 3.44
CA THR A 91 11.47 1.76 1.99
C THR A 91 10.26 2.25 1.19
N ILE A 92 9.04 2.07 1.70
CA ILE A 92 7.80 2.55 1.07
C ILE A 92 7.70 4.08 1.14
N LEU A 93 8.34 4.71 2.13
CA LEU A 93 8.33 6.16 2.35
C LEU A 93 9.33 6.92 1.49
N ARG A 94 10.15 6.23 0.68
CA ARG A 94 11.10 6.86 -0.26
C ARG A 94 10.39 7.28 -1.55
#